data_AF-A0A7X7ZV67-F1
#
_entry.id   AF-A0A7X7ZV67-F1
#
_cell.length_a   1.000
_cell.length_b   1.000
_cell.length_c   1.000
_cell.angle_alpha   90.00
_cell.angle_beta   90.00
_cell.angle_gamma   90.00
#
_symmetry.space_group_name_H-M   'P 1'
#
loop_
_entity.id
_entity.type
_entity.pdbx_description
1 polymer ?
#
loop_
_entity_poly.entity_id
_entity_poly.type
_entity_poly.pdbx_seq_one_letter_code
_entity_poly.pdbx_strand_id
1 'polypeptide(L)'
;MKRNGNCGNCARGTSMKVNPDIFCTIHGVVSRNYRCSKYMRKPAQWSTEAPVADPGERWENRCIDCEFFLARHPEPGHSPTTGFCKLFTVRHYDGSTRKACSRFSRKREKSISAS
;
A
#
# COMPACT_ATOMS: atom_id res chain seq x y z
N MET A 1 -10.72 -23.22 15.95
CA MET A 1 -10.24 -21.94 15.40
C MET A 1 -9.41 -22.20 14.14
N LYS A 2 -9.84 -21.70 12.97
CA LYS A 2 -9.06 -21.85 11.72
C LYS A 2 -7.78 -21.04 11.83
N ARG A 3 -6.61 -21.70 11.79
CA ARG A 3 -5.30 -21.05 11.85
C ARG A 3 -5.10 -20.24 10.57
N ASN A 4 -5.32 -18.93 10.64
CA ASN A 4 -5.30 -18.05 9.46
C ASN A 4 -3.85 -17.80 8.98
N GLY A 5 -3.51 -18.13 7.73
CA GLY A 5 -2.20 -17.92 7.10
C GLY A 5 -1.34 -19.17 6.85
N ASN A 6 -0.41 -19.08 5.89
CA ASN A 6 0.47 -20.14 5.38
C ASN A 6 1.82 -19.56 4.87
N CYS A 7 2.75 -20.40 4.44
CA CYS A 7 4.06 -19.97 3.97
C CYS A 7 3.99 -19.04 2.76
N GLY A 8 2.94 -19.13 1.94
CA GLY A 8 2.68 -18.21 0.83
C GLY A 8 2.54 -16.74 1.25
N ASN A 9 2.14 -16.47 2.49
CA ASN A 9 2.06 -15.11 3.05
C ASN A 9 2.93 -14.92 4.30
N CYS A 10 3.99 -15.72 4.45
CA CYS A 10 4.89 -15.67 5.59
C CYS A 10 6.06 -14.71 5.35
N ALA A 11 6.40 -13.85 6.31
CA ALA A 11 7.52 -12.88 6.27
C ALA A 11 8.88 -13.54 6.06
N ARG A 12 8.98 -14.83 6.39
CA ARG A 12 10.19 -15.65 6.25
C ARG A 12 10.24 -16.45 4.95
N GLY A 13 9.24 -16.28 4.09
CA GLY A 13 9.09 -17.00 2.83
C GLY A 13 9.40 -16.12 1.62
N THR A 14 10.24 -16.63 0.73
CA THR A 14 10.55 -16.03 -0.56
C THR A 14 10.01 -16.93 -1.68
N SER A 15 9.25 -16.35 -2.62
CA SER A 15 8.75 -17.09 -3.78
C SER A 15 9.89 -17.42 -4.74
N MET A 16 9.89 -18.65 -5.28
CA MET A 16 10.85 -19.07 -6.30
C MET A 16 10.28 -18.83 -7.70
N LYS A 17 11.16 -18.65 -8.69
CA LYS A 17 10.75 -18.45 -10.10
C LYS A 17 10.44 -19.75 -10.84
N VAL A 18 11.02 -20.87 -10.38
CA VAL A 18 10.99 -22.15 -11.08
C VAL A 18 9.75 -22.99 -10.77
N ASN A 19 9.13 -22.77 -9.61
CA ASN A 19 7.98 -23.54 -9.14
C ASN A 19 7.17 -22.70 -8.12
N PRO A 20 5.92 -23.11 -7.78
CA PRO A 20 5.08 -22.36 -6.85
C PRO A 20 5.45 -22.56 -5.37
N ASP A 21 6.56 -23.22 -5.07
CA ASP A 21 7.01 -23.45 -3.71
C ASP A 21 7.66 -22.19 -3.12
N ILE A 22 7.77 -22.19 -1.79
CA ILE A 22 8.32 -21.09 -1.01
C ILE A 22 9.64 -21.54 -0.41
N PHE A 23 10.68 -20.73 -0.60
CA PHE A 23 11.92 -20.87 0.14
C PHE A 23 11.75 -20.24 1.52
N CYS A 24 11.64 -21.08 2.54
CA CYS A 24 11.57 -20.70 3.94
C CYS A 24 12.97 -20.66 4.55
N THR A 25 13.31 -19.55 5.22
CA THR A 25 14.63 -19.39 5.87
C THR A 25 14.91 -20.39 7.01
N ILE A 26 13.90 -21.12 7.48
CA ILE A 26 14.04 -22.11 8.56
C ILE A 26 13.98 -23.54 8.04
N HIS A 27 13.06 -23.82 7.11
CA HIS A 27 12.70 -25.19 6.70
C HIS A 27 13.13 -25.52 5.27
N GLY A 28 13.79 -24.59 4.56
CA GLY A 28 14.15 -24.75 3.15
C GLY A 28 12.93 -24.66 2.24
N VAL A 29 12.88 -25.48 1.19
CA VAL A 29 11.78 -25.48 0.22
C VAL A 29 10.53 -26.12 0.83
N VAL A 30 9.44 -25.36 0.88
CA VAL A 30 8.15 -25.80 1.41
C VAL A 30 7.01 -25.42 0.47
N SER A 31 5.93 -26.20 0.46
CA SER A 31 4.76 -25.87 -0.34
C SER A 31 4.11 -24.56 0.10
N ARG A 32 3.52 -23.82 -0.85
CA ARG A 32 2.86 -22.53 -0.58
C ARG A 32 1.79 -22.59 0.52
N ASN A 33 1.07 -23.71 0.59
CA ASN A 33 -0.01 -23.94 1.55
C ASN A 33 0.48 -24.49 2.90
N TYR A 34 1.76 -24.81 3.03
CA TYR A 34 2.34 -25.30 4.28
C TYR A 34 2.31 -24.21 5.37
N ARG A 35 2.20 -24.60 6.64
CA ARG A 35 2.30 -23.67 7.77
C ARG A 35 3.13 -24.30 8.89
N CYS A 36 4.31 -23.74 9.13
CA CYS A 36 5.12 -24.12 10.28
C CYS A 36 4.69 -23.41 11.57
N SER A 37 5.17 -23.90 12.71
CA SER A 37 4.97 -23.30 14.03
C SER A 37 5.61 -21.91 14.17
N LYS A 38 6.59 -21.59 13.32
CA LYS A 38 7.30 -20.30 13.28
C LYS A 38 6.72 -19.30 12.26
N TYR A 39 5.48 -19.53 11.80
CA TYR A 39 4.80 -18.64 10.87
C TYR A 39 4.76 -17.20 11.40
N MET A 40 5.17 -16.25 10.57
CA MET A 40 5.02 -14.83 10.81
C MET A 40 4.36 -14.22 9.58
N ARG A 41 3.23 -13.52 9.73
CA ARG A 41 2.56 -12.89 8.60
C ARG A 41 3.45 -11.79 8.00
N LYS A 42 3.60 -11.76 6.66
CA LYS A 42 4.23 -10.62 5.97
C LYS A 42 3.51 -9.34 6.40
N PRO A 43 4.20 -8.33 6.97
CA PRO A 43 3.61 -7.01 7.03
C PRO A 43 3.26 -6.62 5.60
N ALA A 44 2.04 -6.12 5.37
CA ALA A 44 1.57 -5.79 4.03
C ALA A 44 2.52 -4.77 3.40
N GLN A 45 3.48 -5.25 2.60
CA GLN A 45 4.23 -4.42 1.68
C GLN A 45 3.27 -4.14 0.53
N TRP A 46 2.45 -3.09 0.67
CA TRP A 46 1.80 -2.45 -0.47
C TRP A 46 2.92 -1.96 -1.38
N SER A 47 3.33 -2.78 -2.36
CA SER A 47 4.04 -2.45 -3.60
C SER A 47 4.88 -3.64 -4.12
N THR A 48 4.27 -4.80 -4.42
CA THR A 48 4.84 -5.70 -5.46
C THR A 48 3.84 -6.67 -6.11
N GLU A 49 2.55 -6.63 -5.77
CA GLU A 49 1.52 -7.46 -6.44
C GLU A 49 0.29 -6.63 -6.85
N ALA A 50 0.48 -5.34 -7.15
CA ALA A 50 -0.47 -4.68 -8.04
C ALA A 50 -0.24 -5.27 -9.45
N PRO A 51 -1.29 -5.60 -10.21
CA PRO A 51 -1.16 -5.96 -11.62
C PRO A 51 -0.25 -4.93 -12.29
N VAL A 52 0.67 -5.40 -13.13
CA VAL A 52 1.56 -4.57 -13.93
C VAL A 52 0.70 -3.53 -14.66
N ALA A 53 0.61 -2.33 -14.08
CA ALA A 53 0.15 -1.16 -14.78
C ALA A 53 1.26 -0.83 -15.77
N ASP A 54 0.83 -0.60 -17.00
CA ASP A 54 1.57 -0.23 -18.19
C ASP A 54 2.86 0.58 -17.89
N PRO A 55 4.00 0.33 -18.58
CA PRO A 55 5.25 1.06 -18.36
C PRO A 55 5.17 2.56 -18.69
N GLY A 56 4.08 3.04 -19.31
CA GLY A 56 3.93 4.41 -19.80
C GLY A 56 3.36 5.43 -18.81
N GLU A 57 2.75 5.03 -17.70
CA GLU A 57 2.08 6.00 -16.81
C GLU A 57 2.25 5.62 -15.34
N ARG A 58 3.45 5.89 -14.80
CA ARG A 58 3.61 5.96 -13.35
C ARG A 58 2.82 7.17 -12.85
N TRP A 59 1.53 6.99 -12.60
CA TRP A 59 0.78 7.89 -11.73
C TRP A 59 1.44 7.81 -10.35
N GLU A 60 2.44 8.65 -10.13
CA GLU A 60 3.12 8.73 -8.85
C GLU A 60 2.07 9.16 -7.83
N ASN A 61 1.64 8.25 -6.97
CA ASN A 61 0.68 8.57 -5.91
C ASN A 61 1.24 9.75 -5.11
N ARG A 62 0.52 10.88 -5.10
CA ARG A 62 0.96 12.09 -4.41
C ARG A 62 0.22 12.25 -3.10
N CYS A 63 0.78 13.03 -2.19
CA CYS A 63 0.14 13.28 -0.89
C CYS A 63 -1.26 13.87 -1.05
N ILE A 64 -1.50 14.69 -2.09
CA ILE A 64 -2.82 15.29 -2.35
C ILE A 64 -3.93 14.26 -2.61
N ASP A 65 -3.56 13.08 -3.13
CA ASP A 65 -4.49 11.98 -3.41
C ASP A 65 -4.78 11.11 -2.17
N CYS A 66 -4.08 11.35 -1.06
CA CYS A 66 -4.15 10.57 0.16
C CYS A 66 -5.34 11.01 1.02
N GLU A 67 -6.13 10.07 1.55
CA GLU A 67 -7.26 10.36 2.45
C GLU A 67 -6.83 11.07 3.75
N PHE A 68 -5.56 10.89 4.14
CA PHE A 68 -4.98 11.51 5.32
C PHE A 68 -4.39 12.91 5.08
N PHE A 69 -4.41 13.39 3.84
CA PHE A 69 -3.98 14.74 3.50
C PHE A 69 -5.15 15.72 3.63
N LEU A 70 -4.99 16.65 4.55
CA LEU A 70 -5.95 17.72 4.81
C LEU A 70 -5.47 18.98 4.09
N ALA A 71 -6.17 19.34 3.03
CA ALA A 71 -5.92 20.57 2.31
C ALA A 71 -6.47 21.77 3.09
N ARG A 72 -5.79 22.92 3.01
CA ARG A 72 -6.30 24.17 3.58
C ARG A 72 -7.62 24.55 2.88
N HIS A 73 -8.54 25.21 3.59
CA HIS A 73 -9.80 25.64 3.00
C HIS A 73 -9.57 26.40 1.68
N PRO A 74 -10.24 26.01 0.59
CA PRO A 74 -10.14 26.74 -0.67
C PRO A 74 -10.85 28.08 -0.54
N GLU A 75 -10.16 29.16 -0.88
CA GLU A 75 -10.81 30.33 -1.45
C GLU A 75 -11.53 29.87 -2.74
N PRO A 76 -12.73 30.38 -3.05
CA PRO A 76 -13.46 29.96 -4.24
C PRO A 76 -12.62 30.22 -5.51
N GLY A 77 -12.23 29.15 -6.20
CA GLY A 77 -11.53 29.21 -7.48
C GLY A 77 -10.15 28.53 -7.55
N HIS A 78 -9.60 28.00 -6.45
CA HIS A 78 -8.32 27.28 -6.47
C HIS A 78 -8.41 25.91 -5.78
N SER A 79 -7.84 24.87 -6.40
CA SER A 79 -7.60 23.60 -5.73
C SER A 79 -6.50 23.81 -4.68
N PRO A 80 -6.78 23.60 -3.39
CA PRO A 80 -5.79 23.86 -2.35
C PRO A 80 -4.76 22.73 -2.36
N THR A 81 -3.65 22.95 -3.06
CA THR A 81 -2.53 21.99 -3.13
C THR A 81 -1.73 21.96 -1.83
N THR A 82 -1.80 23.03 -1.03
CA THR A 82 -1.11 23.12 0.26
C THR A 82 -1.98 22.62 1.41
N GLY A 83 -1.40 21.75 2.24
CA GLY A 83 -2.07 21.08 3.34
C GLY A 83 -1.09 20.37 4.26
N PHE A 84 -1.55 19.48 5.12
CA PHE A 84 -0.68 18.69 5.97
C PHE A 84 -1.15 17.22 6.06
N CYS A 85 -0.29 16.32 6.49
CA CYS A 85 -0.68 14.92 6.70
C CYS A 85 -1.06 14.68 8.16
N LYS A 86 -2.31 14.29 8.38
CA LYS A 86 -2.87 13.97 9.70
C LYS A 86 -2.05 12.92 10.48
N LEU A 87 -1.31 12.05 9.79
CA LEU A 87 -0.57 10.95 10.41
C LEU A 87 0.86 11.30 10.86
N PHE A 88 1.49 12.32 10.26
CA PHE A 88 2.94 12.54 10.43
C PHE A 88 3.32 13.95 10.83
N THR A 89 2.56 14.97 10.41
CA THR A 89 3.03 16.34 10.56
C THR A 89 1.89 17.34 10.65
N VAL A 90 2.07 18.31 11.54
CA VAL A 90 1.26 19.53 11.61
C VAL A 90 1.78 20.63 10.66
N ARG A 91 2.93 20.41 9.99
CA ARG A 91 3.52 21.39 9.07
C ARG A 91 2.81 21.36 7.73
N HIS A 92 2.50 22.55 7.23
CA HIS A 92 1.92 22.72 5.90
C HIS A 92 2.98 22.50 4.81
N TYR A 93 2.59 21.82 3.74
CA TYR A 93 3.39 21.58 2.56
C TYR A 93 2.49 21.37 1.33
N ASP A 94 3.08 21.51 0.16
CA ASP A 94 2.40 21.23 -1.10
C ASP A 94 2.28 19.71 -1.33
N GLY A 95 1.05 19.20 -1.23
CA GLY A 95 0.72 17.79 -1.43
C GLY A 95 0.80 17.34 -2.89
N SER A 96 0.82 18.29 -3.84
CA SER A 96 1.00 18.01 -5.27
C SER A 96 2.47 17.82 -5.63
N THR A 97 3.44 18.26 -4.83
CA THR A 97 4.86 18.04 -5.15
C THR A 97 5.45 16.86 -4.39
N ARG A 98 4.85 16.47 -3.26
CA ARG A 98 5.33 15.35 -2.44
C ARG A 98 4.76 14.00 -2.86
N LYS A 99 5.66 13.01 -3.00
CA LYS A 99 5.32 11.59 -3.13
C LYS A 99 4.61 11.10 -1.87
N ALA A 100 3.63 10.21 -2.06
CA ALA A 100 2.92 9.62 -0.95
C ALA A 100 3.81 8.71 -0.10
N CYS A 101 3.57 8.72 1.21
CA CYS A 101 4.30 7.89 2.17
C CYS A 101 3.83 6.43 2.16
N SER A 102 4.49 5.57 2.93
CA SER A 102 4.14 4.15 3.09
C SER A 102 2.76 3.88 3.73
N ARG A 103 2.11 4.92 4.29
CA ARG A 103 0.73 4.86 4.82
C ARG A 103 -0.30 5.45 3.86
N PHE A 104 0.05 5.60 2.58
CA PHE A 104 -0.85 6.10 1.56
C PHE A 104 -2.13 5.27 1.49
N SER A 105 -3.26 5.98 1.40
CA SER A 105 -4.55 5.40 1.10
C SER A 105 -5.31 6.40 0.23
N ARG A 106 -5.74 5.97 -0.95
CA ARG A 106 -6.31 6.86 -1.96
C ARG A 106 -7.69 7.35 -1.52
N LYS A 107 -7.96 8.64 -1.68
CA LYS A 107 -9.31 9.21 -1.51
C LYS A 107 -10.28 8.44 -2.40
N ARG A 108 -11.40 7.98 -1.84
CA ARG A 108 -12.51 7.44 -2.64
C ARG A 108 -13.22 8.63 -3.28
N GLU A 109 -13.34 8.65 -4.61
CA GLU A 109 -14.25 9.58 -5.27
C GLU A 109 -15.65 9.32 -4.72
N LYS A 110 -16.24 10.36 -4.11
CA LYS A 110 -17.67 10.34 -3.84
C LYS A 110 -18.35 10.52 -5.19
N SER A 111 -18.80 9.43 -5.79
CA SER A 111 -19.81 9.50 -6.84
C SER A 111 -21.04 10.14 -6.22
N ILE A 112 -21.22 11.45 -6.41
CA ILE A 112 -22.47 12.11 -6.11
C ILE A 112 -23.43 11.64 -7.19
N SER A 113 -24.16 10.56 -6.90
CA SER A 113 -25.39 10.24 -7.63
C SER A 113 -26.38 11.34 -7.28
N ALA A 114 -26.54 12.32 -8.16
CA ALA A 114 -27.68 13.22 -8.09
C ALA A 114 -28.96 12.39 -8.34
N SER A 115 -29.90 12.45 -7.41
CA SER A 115 -31.28 11.97 -7.55
C SER A 115 -32.21 13.15 -7.41
#